data_AF-A0A4P8WA20-F1
#
_entry.id   AF-A0A4P8WA20-F1
#
_cell.length_a   1.000
_cell.length_b   1.000
_cell.length_c   1.000
_cell.angle_alpha   90.00
_cell.angle_beta   90.00
_cell.angle_gamma   90.00
#
_symmetry.space_group_name_H-M   'P 1'
#
loop_
_entity.id
_entity.type
_entity.pdbx_description
1 polymer ?
#
loop_
_entity_poly.entity_id
_entity_poly.type
_entity_poly.pdbx_seq_one_letter_code
_entity_poly.pdbx_strand_id
1 'polypeptide(L)'
;MEHFTHKLQSNRSMNAYALHAYDTVWMIAHGIEELLNEGINITFSYSEKLLHARGTKLHLEKIKFFNSGELLLEKLLKVNFTGIAGQVQFGSGRNVIGCDYEIINVNKTDVHTVGFWSKNGGFSVVAPKTRHSQKKTSFVSDEKLGDITWPGGGREKPRGWVIADSADPLKIVVPRRVSFVEFVTEEKNSSHRIQGFCIDVFIEALKFVPYSVPYIFEPFGNGHSSPNYNHLIQMVTDGVYDAAVGDIAIVPSRSKLVDFSQPYASTGLVVVIPANDDNATWIFLRPFTSRLWCVVLVSFLVIAVVIWILEHRINEDFRGPPRRQLSTMLLFSFSTLFKRNQEDTISNLARLVMIVWLFLLMVLTASYTANLTSILTVQQLPSAITGIDSLRASEVPIGYQAGTFTLEYLTYSLGMARSRLVPLDSTEEYEKALK
;
A
#
# COMPACT_ATOMS: atom_id res chain seq x y z
N MET A 1 65.87 -8.98 31.86
CA MET A 1 64.73 -8.36 31.17
C MET A 1 64.84 -6.83 31.18
N GLU A 2 65.10 -6.19 32.33
CA GLU A 2 65.16 -4.72 32.47
C GLU A 2 66.22 -3.99 31.63
N HIS A 3 67.38 -4.61 31.41
CA HIS A 3 68.46 -4.01 30.61
C HIS A 3 68.15 -4.00 29.10
N PHE A 4 67.25 -4.87 28.62
CA PHE A 4 66.85 -4.93 27.21
C PHE A 4 65.76 -3.88 26.95
N THR A 5 64.76 -3.79 27.83
CA THR A 5 63.70 -2.77 27.77
C THR A 5 64.24 -1.33 27.85
N HIS A 6 65.29 -1.09 28.65
CA HIS A 6 65.90 0.24 28.76
C HIS A 6 66.70 0.67 27.51
N LYS A 7 67.27 -0.28 26.75
CA LYS A 7 67.90 0.00 25.44
C LYS A 7 66.86 0.20 24.32
N LEU A 8 65.71 -0.47 24.44
CA LEU A 8 64.59 -0.41 23.49
C LEU A 8 63.88 0.95 23.42
N GLN A 9 63.81 1.69 24.54
CA GLN A 9 63.14 3.00 24.59
C GLN A 9 63.88 4.14 23.85
N SER A 10 65.15 3.95 23.47
CA SER A 10 65.95 5.03 22.84
C SER A 10 65.83 5.11 21.31
N ASN A 11 65.27 4.09 20.63
CA ASN A 11 65.18 4.05 19.17
C ASN A 11 63.77 4.38 18.66
N ARG A 12 63.65 5.54 18.01
CA ARG A 12 62.40 6.23 17.65
C ARG A 12 61.60 5.65 16.48
N SER A 13 61.77 4.36 16.15
CA SER A 13 60.93 3.68 15.14
C SER A 13 61.02 2.17 15.27
N MET A 14 60.66 1.62 16.42
CA MET A 14 60.57 0.16 16.56
C MET A 14 59.32 -0.33 15.84
N ASN A 15 59.52 -1.16 14.82
CA ASN A 15 58.43 -1.74 14.05
C ASN A 15 57.65 -2.75 14.93
N ALA A 16 56.32 -2.64 15.01
CA ALA A 16 55.48 -3.58 15.75
C ALA A 16 55.72 -5.04 15.33
N TYR A 17 56.08 -5.27 14.06
CA TYR A 17 56.47 -6.59 13.56
C TYR A 17 57.68 -7.20 14.28
N ALA A 18 58.63 -6.38 14.75
CA ALA A 18 59.79 -6.89 15.49
C ALA A 18 59.39 -7.43 16.88
N LEU A 19 58.42 -6.76 17.54
CA LEU A 19 57.89 -7.20 18.83
C LEU A 19 57.10 -8.51 18.67
N HIS A 20 56.25 -8.60 17.65
CA HIS A 20 55.53 -9.83 17.34
C HIS A 20 56.44 -10.97 16.90
N ALA A 21 57.51 -10.69 16.14
CA ALA A 21 58.49 -11.70 15.76
C ALA A 21 59.20 -12.30 16.97
N TYR A 22 59.60 -11.46 17.93
CA TYR A 22 60.19 -11.90 19.20
C TYR A 22 59.23 -12.82 19.97
N ASP A 23 57.98 -12.39 20.14
CA ASP A 23 56.97 -13.19 20.85
C ASP A 23 56.64 -14.49 20.10
N THR A 24 56.67 -14.48 18.77
CA THR A 24 56.46 -15.69 17.95
C THR A 24 57.57 -16.70 18.17
N VAL A 25 58.84 -16.27 18.22
CA VAL A 25 59.97 -17.17 18.48
C VAL A 25 59.86 -17.79 19.88
N TRP A 26 59.48 -17.00 20.88
CA TRP A 26 59.25 -17.51 22.24
C TRP A 26 58.07 -18.47 22.33
N MET A 27 56.98 -18.20 21.60
CA MET A 27 55.83 -19.09 21.51
C MET A 27 56.22 -20.45 20.91
N ILE A 28 57.02 -20.44 19.84
CA ILE A 28 57.55 -21.66 19.23
C ILE A 28 58.49 -22.40 20.18
N ALA A 29 59.37 -21.67 20.89
CA ALA A 29 60.29 -22.27 21.85
C ALA A 29 59.53 -22.99 22.98
N HIS A 30 58.51 -22.35 23.56
CA HIS A 30 57.67 -22.97 24.59
C HIS A 30 56.91 -24.20 24.06
N GLY A 31 56.36 -24.14 22.84
CA GLY A 31 55.67 -25.29 22.26
C GLY A 31 56.59 -26.48 21.98
N ILE A 32 57.83 -26.23 21.54
CA ILE A 32 58.84 -27.29 21.34
C ILE A 32 59.32 -27.84 22.69
N GLU A 33 59.55 -26.98 23.67
CA GLU A 33 59.95 -27.38 25.03
C GLU A 33 58.90 -28.30 25.66
N GLU A 34 57.61 -27.96 25.56
CA GLU A 34 56.51 -28.80 26.05
C GLU A 34 56.45 -30.15 25.33
N LEU A 35 56.68 -30.17 24.01
CA LEU A 35 56.72 -31.39 23.21
C LEU A 35 57.91 -32.31 23.59
N LEU A 36 59.08 -31.73 23.88
CA LEU A 36 60.25 -32.47 24.32
C LEU A 36 60.10 -33.01 25.75
N ASN A 37 59.48 -32.24 26.64
CA ASN A 37 59.21 -32.65 28.02
C ASN A 37 58.26 -33.85 28.11
N GLU A 38 57.38 -34.04 27.13
CA GLU A 38 56.49 -35.21 27.01
C GLU A 38 57.18 -36.43 26.34
N GLY A 39 58.47 -36.33 26.01
CA GLY A 39 59.26 -37.45 25.47
C GLY A 39 58.99 -37.78 24.00
N ILE A 40 58.43 -36.84 23.23
CA ILE A 40 58.11 -37.05 21.82
C ILE A 40 59.34 -36.85 20.94
N ASN A 41 59.71 -37.88 20.18
CA ASN A 41 60.84 -37.81 19.26
C ASN A 41 60.52 -37.00 18.01
N ILE A 42 61.40 -36.05 17.66
CA ILE A 42 61.26 -35.22 16.47
C ILE A 42 61.62 -36.05 15.22
N THR A 43 60.61 -36.52 14.49
CA THR A 43 60.80 -37.31 13.25
C THR A 43 60.17 -36.64 12.03
N PHE A 44 60.84 -36.79 10.89
CA PHE A 44 60.42 -36.19 9.62
C PHE A 44 60.33 -37.26 8.53
N SER A 45 59.26 -37.23 7.74
CA SER A 45 59.05 -38.16 6.62
C SER A 45 58.75 -37.42 5.32
N TYR A 46 58.85 -38.12 4.19
CA TYR A 46 58.60 -37.55 2.86
C TYR A 46 57.11 -37.64 2.51
N SER A 47 56.55 -36.58 1.96
CA SER A 47 55.15 -36.59 1.51
C SER A 47 55.03 -37.25 0.14
N GLU A 48 54.24 -38.31 0.05
CA GLU A 48 53.98 -38.99 -1.23
C GLU A 48 53.27 -38.07 -2.25
N LYS A 49 52.50 -37.08 -1.77
CA LYS A 49 51.79 -36.10 -2.61
C LYS A 49 52.72 -35.15 -3.37
N LEU A 50 53.95 -34.94 -2.89
CA LEU A 50 54.94 -34.02 -3.48
C LEU A 50 55.91 -34.73 -4.45
N LEU A 51 55.85 -36.06 -4.55
CA LEU A 51 56.70 -36.84 -5.45
C LEU A 51 56.40 -36.59 -6.95
N HIS A 52 55.19 -36.13 -7.27
CA HIS A 52 54.76 -35.80 -8.63
C HIS A 52 55.22 -34.40 -9.12
N ALA A 53 55.83 -33.57 -8.26
CA ALA A 53 56.35 -32.24 -8.62
C ALA A 53 57.73 -32.27 -9.30
N ARG A 54 58.16 -33.46 -9.74
CA ARG A 54 59.46 -33.74 -10.35
C ARG A 54 59.59 -32.97 -11.67
N GLY A 55 60.48 -31.98 -11.71
CA GLY A 55 60.77 -31.16 -12.89
C GLY A 55 60.51 -29.66 -12.73
N THR A 56 59.91 -29.24 -11.62
CA THR A 56 59.85 -27.80 -11.28
C THR A 56 61.19 -27.33 -10.69
N LYS A 57 61.59 -26.09 -10.96
CA LYS A 57 62.86 -25.48 -10.48
C LYS A 57 63.03 -25.50 -8.94
N LEU A 58 61.96 -25.81 -8.19
CA LEU A 58 61.87 -25.64 -6.74
C LEU A 58 62.09 -26.92 -5.93
N HIS A 59 62.42 -28.07 -6.54
CA HIS A 59 62.81 -29.33 -5.85
C HIS A 59 61.96 -29.70 -4.61
N LEU A 60 60.63 -29.55 -4.72
CA LEU A 60 59.69 -29.74 -3.61
C LEU A 60 59.64 -31.21 -3.15
N GLU A 61 60.11 -32.16 -3.97
CA GLU A 61 60.26 -33.58 -3.62
C GLU A 61 61.25 -33.84 -2.45
N LYS A 62 62.11 -32.87 -2.12
CA LYS A 62 63.06 -32.97 -0.99
C LYS A 62 62.48 -32.46 0.33
N ILE A 63 61.29 -31.85 0.32
CA ILE A 63 60.67 -31.31 1.53
C ILE A 63 60.15 -32.47 2.39
N LYS A 64 60.62 -32.52 3.64
CA LYS A 64 60.12 -33.45 4.66
C LYS A 64 59.06 -32.76 5.50
N PHE A 65 57.97 -33.47 5.80
CA PHE A 65 56.98 -32.98 6.75
C PHE A 65 57.26 -33.53 8.15
N PHE A 66 56.91 -32.75 9.17
CA PHE A 66 57.07 -33.14 10.56
C PHE A 66 55.92 -34.06 10.98
N ASN A 67 56.23 -35.29 11.38
CA ASN A 67 55.21 -36.31 11.68
C ASN A 67 54.32 -35.90 12.86
N SER A 68 54.90 -35.25 13.87
CA SER A 68 54.16 -34.77 15.05
C SER A 68 53.65 -33.33 14.91
N GLY A 69 53.42 -32.87 13.67
CA GLY A 69 53.01 -31.49 13.38
C GLY A 69 51.67 -31.09 13.99
N GLU A 70 50.67 -31.98 13.98
CA GLU A 70 49.36 -31.71 14.60
C GLU A 70 49.46 -31.58 16.12
N LEU A 71 50.30 -32.41 16.73
CA LEU A 71 50.54 -32.39 18.18
C LEU A 71 51.30 -31.12 18.58
N LEU A 72 52.32 -30.71 17.81
CA LEU A 72 53.00 -29.43 18.02
C LEU A 72 52.02 -28.26 17.89
N LEU A 73 51.12 -28.29 16.90
CA LEU A 73 50.08 -27.26 16.76
C LEU A 73 49.17 -27.22 18.00
N GLU A 74 48.76 -28.37 18.52
CA GLU A 74 47.97 -28.44 19.76
C GLU A 74 48.71 -27.81 20.94
N LYS A 75 50.02 -28.07 21.07
CA LYS A 75 50.87 -27.44 22.10
C LYS A 75 50.98 -25.94 21.93
N LEU A 76 51.29 -25.46 20.72
CA LEU A 76 51.38 -24.03 20.41
C LEU A 76 50.07 -23.28 20.73
N LEU A 77 48.92 -23.91 20.53
CA LEU A 77 47.61 -23.32 20.86
C LEU A 77 47.32 -23.29 22.38
N LYS A 78 47.97 -24.13 23.18
CA LYS A 78 47.83 -24.18 24.65
C LYS A 78 48.80 -23.27 25.40
N VAL A 79 49.81 -22.73 24.70
CA VAL A 79 50.80 -21.80 25.26
C VAL A 79 50.11 -20.58 25.88
N ASN A 80 50.53 -20.22 27.10
CA ASN A 80 50.09 -19.04 27.83
C ASN A 80 51.31 -18.39 28.50
N PHE A 81 51.80 -17.29 27.93
CA PHE A 81 52.90 -16.52 28.51
C PHE A 81 52.72 -15.02 28.23
N THR A 82 53.48 -14.19 28.94
CA THR A 82 53.52 -12.73 28.71
C THR A 82 54.76 -12.38 27.90
N GLY A 83 54.55 -12.02 26.64
CA GLY A 83 55.58 -11.53 25.73
C GLY A 83 55.80 -10.02 25.86
N ILE A 84 56.56 -9.46 24.92
CA ILE A 84 56.83 -8.02 24.84
C ILE A 84 55.62 -7.27 24.24
N ALA A 85 54.94 -7.84 23.25
CA ALA A 85 53.76 -7.24 22.63
C ALA A 85 52.49 -7.42 23.49
N GLY A 86 52.44 -8.43 24.37
CA GLY A 86 51.31 -8.65 25.27
C GLY A 86 51.22 -10.09 25.78
N GLN A 87 50.09 -10.42 26.40
CA GLN A 87 49.79 -11.81 26.75
C GLN A 87 49.47 -12.60 25.48
N VAL A 88 50.17 -13.71 25.27
CA VAL A 88 49.95 -14.60 24.13
C VAL A 88 49.18 -15.81 24.61
N GLN A 89 47.91 -15.88 24.22
CA GLN A 89 47.00 -16.99 24.50
C GLN A 89 46.07 -17.18 23.30
N PHE A 90 45.77 -18.41 22.90
CA PHE A 90 44.88 -18.67 21.76
C PHE A 90 43.48 -19.11 22.20
N GLY A 91 42.46 -18.67 21.44
CA GLY A 91 41.08 -19.12 21.61
C GLY A 91 40.73 -20.31 20.73
N SER A 92 39.48 -20.78 20.84
CA SER A 92 38.94 -21.89 20.03
C SER A 92 39.06 -21.65 18.52
N GLY A 93 39.02 -20.39 18.08
CA GLY A 93 39.21 -19.99 16.68
C GLY A 93 40.67 -19.81 16.24
N ARG A 94 41.68 -20.24 17.02
CA ARG A 94 43.12 -20.07 16.75
C ARG A 94 43.61 -18.61 16.65
N ASN A 95 42.82 -17.67 17.16
CA ASN A 95 43.19 -16.25 17.26
C ASN A 95 43.74 -15.94 18.65
N VAL A 96 44.65 -14.97 18.74
CA VAL A 96 45.17 -14.48 20.02
C VAL A 96 44.04 -13.78 20.80
N ILE A 97 43.83 -14.19 22.04
CA ILE A 97 42.90 -13.61 23.00
C ILE A 97 43.61 -12.49 23.76
N GLY A 98 42.90 -11.39 24.05
CA GLY A 98 43.42 -10.34 24.93
C GLY A 98 44.09 -9.18 24.19
N CYS A 99 43.73 -8.94 22.93
CA CYS A 99 44.12 -7.70 22.25
C CYS A 99 43.31 -6.54 22.82
N ASP A 100 43.97 -5.71 23.61
CA ASP A 100 43.48 -4.38 23.94
C ASP A 100 43.89 -3.43 22.81
N TYR A 101 42.97 -2.60 22.36
CA TYR A 101 43.18 -1.70 21.23
C TYR A 101 43.34 -0.28 21.73
N GLU A 102 44.35 0.40 21.21
CA GLU A 102 44.50 1.84 21.35
C GLU A 102 43.65 2.54 20.29
N ILE A 103 42.82 3.48 20.71
CA ILE A 103 41.97 4.29 19.84
C ILE A 103 42.67 5.61 19.64
N ILE A 104 43.07 5.87 18.41
CA ILE A 104 43.71 7.11 18.01
C ILE A 104 42.72 7.99 17.24
N ASN A 105 42.83 9.30 17.46
CA ASN A 105 42.17 10.31 16.65
C ASN A 105 43.23 11.04 15.83
N VAL A 106 42.98 11.15 14.52
CA VAL A 106 43.91 11.75 13.57
C VAL A 106 43.36 13.09 13.12
N ASN A 107 44.04 14.16 13.52
CA ASN A 107 43.80 15.51 13.00
C ASN A 107 44.82 15.83 11.90
N LYS A 108 44.61 16.92 11.15
CA LYS A 108 45.44 17.32 9.99
C LYS A 108 46.95 17.33 10.27
N THR A 109 47.35 17.64 11.50
CA THR A 109 48.75 17.79 11.90
C THR A 109 49.20 16.77 12.92
N ASP A 110 48.29 16.22 13.72
CA ASP A 110 48.61 15.48 14.94
C ASP A 110 47.77 14.22 15.08
N VAL A 111 48.41 13.15 15.56
CA VAL A 111 47.76 11.91 15.97
C VAL A 111 47.80 11.85 17.49
N HIS A 112 46.63 11.81 18.13
CA HIS A 112 46.54 11.68 19.58
C HIS A 112 45.66 10.52 19.99
N THR A 113 46.07 9.81 21.05
CA THR A 113 45.29 8.71 21.63
C THR A 113 44.10 9.28 22.40
N VAL A 114 42.90 8.80 22.08
CA VAL A 114 41.65 9.21 22.75
C VAL A 114 41.15 8.18 23.77
N GLY A 115 41.68 6.96 23.72
CA GLY A 115 41.39 5.96 24.73
C GLY A 115 41.80 4.56 24.29
N PHE A 116 41.29 3.58 25.02
CA PHE A 116 41.56 2.16 24.84
C PHE A 116 40.24 1.38 24.82
N TRP A 117 40.19 0.30 24.08
CA TRP A 117 39.10 -0.67 24.12
C TRP A 117 39.64 -2.04 24.54
N SER A 118 38.95 -2.67 25.47
CA SER A 118 39.25 -4.03 25.94
C SER A 118 37.98 -4.86 25.93
N LYS A 119 38.10 -6.15 25.59
CA LYS A 119 36.94 -7.07 25.49
C LYS A 119 36.13 -7.16 26.79
N ASN A 120 36.80 -7.12 27.95
CA ASN A 120 36.15 -7.27 29.26
C ASN A 120 35.83 -5.91 29.92
N GLY A 121 36.43 -4.81 29.43
CA GLY A 121 36.41 -3.51 30.10
C GLY A 121 35.80 -2.37 29.29
N GLY A 122 35.35 -2.63 28.06
CA GLY A 122 34.74 -1.64 27.16
C GLY A 122 35.72 -0.53 26.77
N PHE A 123 35.17 0.64 26.44
CA PHE A 123 35.94 1.86 26.20
C PHE A 123 36.43 2.47 27.53
N SER A 124 37.66 2.95 27.55
CA SER A 124 38.24 3.65 28.70
C SER A 124 39.30 4.66 28.25
N VAL A 125 39.49 5.74 29.01
CA VAL A 125 40.61 6.67 28.80
C VAL A 125 41.91 6.13 29.43
N VAL A 126 41.80 5.19 30.39
CA VAL A 126 42.94 4.66 31.15
C VAL A 126 43.48 3.39 30.50
N ALA A 127 44.81 3.26 30.45
CA ALA A 127 45.46 2.08 29.90
C ALA A 127 45.07 0.79 30.65
N PRO A 128 44.90 -0.34 29.95
CA PRO A 128 44.42 -1.60 30.54
C PRO A 128 45.32 -2.16 31.66
N LYS A 129 46.65 -1.98 31.57
CA LYS A 129 47.64 -2.56 32.50
C LYS A 129 47.49 -2.09 33.96
N THR A 130 46.85 -0.96 34.20
CA THR A 130 46.59 -0.41 35.55
C THR A 130 45.28 -0.92 36.19
N ARG A 131 44.43 -1.65 35.47
CA ARG A 131 43.10 -2.08 35.97
C ARG A 131 43.09 -3.41 36.72
N HIS A 132 44.13 -4.25 36.61
CA HIS A 132 44.17 -5.55 37.31
C HIS A 132 44.15 -5.47 38.85
N SER A 133 44.27 -4.27 39.43
CA SER A 133 44.20 -4.04 40.89
C SER A 133 42.84 -3.47 41.38
N GLN A 134 41.94 -3.04 40.49
CA GLN A 134 40.66 -2.46 40.88
C GLN A 134 39.49 -3.34 40.44
N LYS A 135 38.97 -4.15 41.37
CA LYS A 135 37.63 -4.76 41.25
C LYS A 135 36.60 -3.65 41.08
N LYS A 136 36.04 -3.49 39.87
CA LYS A 136 34.87 -2.62 39.67
C LYS A 136 33.59 -3.39 40.03
N THR A 137 33.10 -3.13 41.24
CA THR A 137 31.67 -3.16 41.55
C THR A 137 31.04 -1.87 41.01
N SER A 138 30.39 -1.96 39.85
CA SER A 138 29.25 -1.13 39.40
C SER A 138 29.15 -1.16 37.89
N PHE A 139 27.90 -1.19 37.42
CA PHE A 139 27.50 -1.20 36.03
C PHE A 139 28.22 -0.10 35.22
N VAL A 140 28.73 -0.49 34.07
CA VAL A 140 29.48 0.33 33.11
C VAL A 140 28.60 1.52 32.69
N SER A 141 28.84 2.67 33.30
CA SER A 141 28.56 3.96 32.66
C SER A 141 29.60 4.11 31.55
N ASP A 142 29.15 4.46 30.35
CA ASP A 142 30.00 4.78 29.20
C ASP A 142 31.11 5.76 29.63
N GLU A 143 32.31 5.25 29.90
CA GLU A 143 33.48 6.10 30.11
C GLU A 143 33.70 6.83 28.79
N LYS A 144 33.46 8.16 28.81
CA LYS A 144 33.68 9.02 27.65
C LYS A 144 35.15 8.90 27.25
N LEU A 145 35.39 8.52 25.99
CA LEU A 145 36.70 8.70 25.35
C LEU A 145 37.15 10.16 25.50
N GLY A 146 38.45 10.40 25.44
CA GLY A 146 39.03 11.74 25.47
C GLY A 146 38.54 12.62 24.32
N ASP A 147 39.05 13.85 24.22
CA ASP A 147 38.58 14.83 23.22
C ASP A 147 38.75 14.31 21.77
N ILE A 148 37.62 14.02 21.14
CA ILE A 148 37.53 13.62 19.72
C ILE A 148 37.26 14.86 18.87
N THR A 149 38.00 14.99 17.78
CA THR A 149 37.81 16.00 16.75
C THR A 149 37.26 15.29 15.51
N TRP A 150 36.09 15.70 15.07
CA TRP A 150 35.41 15.14 13.91
C TRP A 150 35.87 15.82 12.61
N PRO A 151 35.63 15.18 11.45
CA PRO A 151 35.87 15.83 10.16
C PRO A 151 35.21 17.21 10.10
N GLY A 152 35.98 18.24 9.71
CA GLY A 152 35.54 19.65 9.77
C GLY A 152 36.00 20.43 11.01
N GLY A 153 36.68 19.78 11.96
CA GLY A 153 37.29 20.44 13.13
C GLY A 153 36.33 20.61 14.33
N GLY A 154 35.08 20.15 14.20
CA GLY A 154 34.11 20.17 15.29
C GLY A 154 34.43 19.14 16.38
N ARG A 155 34.14 19.49 17.64
CA ARG A 155 34.26 18.56 18.79
C ARG A 155 32.95 17.85 19.12
N GLU A 156 31.82 18.37 18.63
CA GLU A 156 30.53 17.76 18.81
C GLU A 156 30.38 16.53 17.90
N LYS A 157 29.90 15.43 18.47
CA LYS A 157 29.61 14.21 17.71
C LYS A 157 28.57 14.52 16.64
N PRO A 158 28.89 14.36 15.33
CA PRO A 158 27.91 14.55 14.28
C PRO A 158 26.80 13.53 14.45
N ARG A 159 25.56 13.94 14.25
CA ARG A 159 24.37 13.10 14.43
C ARG A 159 24.25 11.96 13.42
N GLY A 160 25.16 11.90 12.43
CA GLY A 160 25.25 10.83 11.43
C GLY A 160 24.21 10.93 10.31
N TRP A 161 23.26 11.87 10.42
CA TRP A 161 22.20 12.15 9.45
C TRP A 161 21.96 13.66 9.39
N VAL A 162 21.74 14.20 8.19
CA VAL A 162 21.43 15.61 7.95
C VAL A 162 19.91 15.74 7.89
N ILE A 163 19.33 16.62 8.71
CA ILE A 163 17.92 17.02 8.57
C ILE A 163 17.85 17.91 7.33
N ALA A 164 16.81 17.76 6.50
CA ALA A 164 16.59 18.63 5.34
C ALA A 164 16.82 20.10 5.74
N ASP A 165 17.72 20.76 5.03
CA ASP A 165 18.04 22.18 5.22
C ASP A 165 17.38 22.98 4.10
N SER A 166 17.26 24.29 4.26
CA SER A 166 16.69 25.18 3.23
C SER A 166 17.45 25.10 1.90
N ALA A 167 18.70 24.62 1.91
CA ALA A 167 19.51 24.37 0.72
C ALA A 167 19.16 23.05 -0.01
N ASP A 168 18.60 22.06 0.69
CA ASP A 168 18.16 20.78 0.14
C ASP A 168 16.84 20.35 0.83
N PRO A 169 15.72 21.00 0.47
CA PRO A 169 14.40 20.71 1.02
C PRO A 169 13.88 19.35 0.54
N LEU A 170 12.99 18.74 1.32
CA LEU A 170 12.33 17.48 0.93
C LEU A 170 11.52 17.67 -0.35
N LYS A 171 11.75 16.83 -1.35
CA LYS A 171 10.98 16.79 -2.60
C LYS A 171 9.79 15.87 -2.42
N ILE A 172 8.62 16.46 -2.31
CA ILE A 172 7.37 15.74 -2.07
C ILE A 172 6.56 15.71 -3.34
N VAL A 173 6.36 14.52 -3.89
CA VAL A 173 5.57 14.35 -5.11
C VAL A 173 4.08 14.33 -4.80
N VAL A 174 3.28 14.98 -5.64
CA VAL A 174 1.82 15.00 -5.52
C VAL A 174 1.16 14.60 -6.84
N PRO A 175 0.08 13.79 -6.83
CA PRO A 175 -0.57 13.37 -8.07
C PRO A 175 -1.36 14.53 -8.71
N ARG A 176 -1.03 14.86 -9.97
CA ARG A 176 -1.76 15.84 -10.78
C ARG A 176 -2.72 15.12 -11.72
N ARG A 177 -4.00 15.15 -11.37
CA ARG A 177 -5.07 14.41 -12.05
C ARG A 177 -6.22 15.31 -12.50
N VAL A 178 -7.08 14.76 -13.37
CA VAL A 178 -8.25 15.46 -13.92
C VAL A 178 -9.50 15.26 -13.07
N SER A 179 -9.68 14.07 -12.49
CA SER A 179 -10.81 13.74 -11.63
C SER A 179 -10.46 13.87 -10.15
N PHE A 180 -11.45 14.14 -9.30
CA PHE A 180 -11.27 14.23 -7.83
C PHE A 180 -10.21 15.27 -7.41
N VAL A 181 -10.32 16.48 -7.98
CA VAL A 181 -9.41 17.62 -7.79
C VAL A 181 -9.46 18.19 -6.37
N GLU A 182 -10.48 17.84 -5.59
CA GLU A 182 -10.67 18.28 -4.21
C GLU A 182 -9.60 17.71 -3.26
N PHE A 183 -9.05 16.54 -3.59
CA PHE A 183 -8.00 15.90 -2.77
C PHE A 183 -6.64 16.56 -2.98
N VAL A 184 -6.26 16.77 -4.23
CA VAL A 184 -5.02 17.42 -4.65
C VAL A 184 -5.26 18.06 -6.01
N THR A 185 -4.91 19.34 -6.13
CA THR A 185 -4.92 20.08 -7.39
C THR A 185 -3.79 21.09 -7.43
N GLU A 186 -3.30 21.34 -8.63
CA GLU A 186 -2.37 22.42 -8.91
C GLU A 186 -3.18 23.63 -9.40
N GLU A 187 -3.06 24.75 -8.69
CA GLU A 187 -3.70 26.00 -9.07
C GLU A 187 -3.16 26.45 -10.44
N LYS A 188 -4.06 26.71 -11.39
CA LYS A 188 -3.71 27.13 -12.77
C LYS A 188 -3.18 28.56 -12.85
N ASN A 189 -3.20 29.31 -11.75
CA ASN A 189 -2.66 30.66 -11.69
C ASN A 189 -1.13 30.60 -11.71
N SER A 190 -0.49 31.70 -12.13
CA SER A 190 0.97 31.85 -12.26
C SER A 190 1.79 31.58 -10.96
N SER A 191 1.12 31.28 -9.86
CA SER A 191 1.66 30.85 -8.57
C SER A 191 1.99 29.36 -8.47
N HIS A 192 1.45 28.48 -9.36
CA HIS A 192 1.64 27.02 -9.32
C HIS A 192 1.46 26.39 -7.92
N ARG A 193 0.55 26.94 -7.11
CA ARG A 193 0.34 26.48 -5.75
C ARG A 193 -0.41 25.17 -5.75
N ILE A 194 0.06 24.23 -4.94
CA ILE A 194 -0.56 22.93 -4.75
C ILE A 194 -1.47 23.02 -3.52
N GLN A 195 -2.72 22.62 -3.68
CA GLN A 195 -3.76 22.69 -2.66
C GLN A 195 -4.69 21.47 -2.72
N GLY A 196 -5.46 21.25 -1.66
CA GLY A 196 -6.44 20.16 -1.59
C GLY A 196 -6.43 19.48 -0.22
N PHE A 197 -7.43 18.65 0.04
CA PHE A 197 -7.63 17.99 1.33
C PHE A 197 -6.37 17.24 1.82
N CYS A 198 -5.68 16.50 0.95
CA CYS A 198 -4.49 15.75 1.33
C CYS A 198 -3.30 16.66 1.69
N ILE A 199 -3.22 17.82 1.05
CA ILE A 199 -2.16 18.82 1.29
C ILE A 199 -2.40 19.50 2.63
N ASP A 200 -3.66 19.85 2.92
CA ASP A 200 -4.03 20.46 4.20
C ASP A 200 -3.75 19.51 5.37
N VAL A 201 -4.08 18.23 5.22
CA VAL A 201 -3.76 17.19 6.23
C VAL A 201 -2.24 17.10 6.45
N PHE A 202 -1.44 17.13 5.39
CA PHE A 202 0.02 17.11 5.50
C PHE A 202 0.56 18.35 6.22
N ILE A 203 0.07 19.55 5.87
CA ILE A 203 0.48 20.81 6.51
C ILE A 203 0.09 20.83 8.00
N GLU A 204 -1.10 20.33 8.35
CA GLU A 204 -1.49 20.20 9.76
C GLU A 204 -0.62 19.18 10.50
N ALA A 205 -0.28 18.05 9.88
CA ALA A 205 0.61 17.06 10.47
C ALA A 205 2.02 17.63 10.75
N LEU A 206 2.54 18.47 9.84
CA LEU A 206 3.83 19.13 10.01
C LEU A 206 3.89 20.03 11.25
N LYS A 207 2.77 20.66 11.67
CA LYS A 207 2.75 21.52 12.86
C LYS A 207 3.04 20.76 14.16
N PHE A 208 2.83 19.45 14.17
CA PHE A 208 3.14 18.59 15.32
C PHE A 208 4.60 18.11 15.34
N VAL A 209 5.36 18.38 14.29
CA VAL A 209 6.79 18.04 14.22
C VAL A 209 7.58 19.11 15.01
N PRO A 210 8.41 18.73 16.00
CA PRO A 210 9.07 19.68 16.91
C PRO A 210 10.22 20.46 16.27
N TYR A 211 10.43 20.35 14.96
CA TYR A 211 11.50 20.98 14.20
C TYR A 211 10.98 21.46 12.84
N SER A 212 11.65 22.47 12.27
CA SER A 212 11.33 22.96 10.93
C SER A 212 11.73 21.94 9.87
N VAL A 213 10.80 21.62 8.98
CA VAL A 213 11.03 20.72 7.83
C VAL A 213 10.81 21.54 6.57
N PRO A 214 11.86 21.95 5.85
CA PRO A 214 11.72 22.58 4.55
C PRO A 214 11.31 21.53 3.51
N TYR A 215 10.31 21.84 2.69
CA TYR A 215 9.79 20.94 1.66
C TYR A 215 9.37 21.72 0.41
N ILE A 216 9.32 21.03 -0.72
CA ILE A 216 8.79 21.51 -1.98
C ILE A 216 7.84 20.46 -2.54
N PHE A 217 6.70 20.89 -3.07
CA PHE A 217 5.79 20.00 -3.75
C PHE A 217 6.07 19.99 -5.26
N GLU A 218 6.16 18.79 -5.84
CA GLU A 218 6.30 18.60 -7.28
C GLU A 218 5.10 17.83 -7.85
N PRO A 219 4.37 18.39 -8.84
CA PRO A 219 3.22 17.73 -9.43
C PRO A 219 3.66 16.60 -10.37
N PHE A 220 3.00 15.46 -10.27
CA PHE A 220 3.26 14.28 -11.09
C PHE A 220 2.06 13.91 -11.95
N GLY A 221 2.24 13.91 -13.26
CA GLY A 221 1.21 13.65 -14.25
C GLY A 221 1.08 14.77 -15.27
N ASN A 222 0.29 14.52 -16.31
CA ASN A 222 0.06 15.48 -17.41
C ASN A 222 -1.12 16.43 -17.14
N GLY A 223 -1.91 16.21 -16.08
CA GLY A 223 -3.13 16.97 -15.79
C GLY A 223 -4.24 16.80 -16.85
N HIS A 224 -4.14 15.79 -17.72
CA HIS A 224 -5.12 15.45 -18.76
C HIS A 224 -5.66 14.01 -18.62
N SER A 225 -4.96 13.15 -17.88
CA SER A 225 -5.40 11.80 -17.50
C SER A 225 -5.04 11.53 -16.04
N SER A 226 -5.59 10.47 -15.46
CA SER A 226 -5.17 10.02 -14.13
C SER A 226 -3.71 9.53 -14.18
N PRO A 227 -2.80 10.00 -13.29
CA PRO A 227 -1.42 9.56 -13.30
C PRO A 227 -1.31 8.08 -12.89
N ASN A 228 -0.26 7.41 -13.35
CA ASN A 228 0.03 6.05 -12.92
C ASN A 228 0.65 6.06 -11.52
N TYR A 229 -0.13 5.66 -10.51
CA TYR A 229 0.32 5.65 -9.12
C TYR A 229 1.43 4.61 -8.87
N ASN A 230 1.48 3.52 -9.62
CA ASN A 230 2.58 2.55 -9.47
C ASN A 230 3.92 3.16 -9.90
N HIS A 231 3.91 3.97 -10.96
CA HIS A 231 5.08 4.71 -11.40
C HIS A 231 5.47 5.83 -10.41
N LEU A 232 4.47 6.52 -9.84
CA LEU A 232 4.71 7.52 -8.78
C LEU A 232 5.41 6.89 -7.57
N ILE A 233 4.94 5.72 -7.10
CA ILE A 233 5.60 5.00 -6.00
C ILE A 233 7.00 4.54 -6.38
N GLN A 234 7.20 4.08 -7.61
CA GLN A 234 8.53 3.68 -8.08
C GLN A 234 9.53 4.85 -8.04
N MET A 235 9.11 6.06 -8.42
CA MET A 235 9.96 7.26 -8.34
C MET A 235 10.37 7.60 -6.90
N VAL A 236 9.50 7.32 -5.91
CA VAL A 236 9.86 7.45 -4.48
C VAL A 236 10.85 6.37 -4.07
N THR A 237 10.63 5.11 -4.48
CA THR A 237 11.56 4.00 -4.21
C THR A 237 12.94 4.23 -4.81
N ASP A 238 13.01 4.82 -6.01
CA ASP A 238 14.24 5.11 -6.72
C ASP A 238 14.98 6.34 -6.16
N GLY A 239 14.40 7.04 -5.17
CA GLY A 239 15.00 8.21 -4.52
C GLY A 239 14.96 9.49 -5.37
N VAL A 240 14.11 9.54 -6.40
CA VAL A 240 13.87 10.77 -7.18
C VAL A 240 13.07 11.77 -6.35
N TYR A 241 12.13 11.26 -5.55
CA TYR A 241 11.33 11.99 -4.58
C TYR A 241 11.52 11.39 -3.19
N ASP A 242 11.52 12.22 -2.16
CA ASP A 242 11.71 11.78 -0.77
C ASP A 242 10.41 11.26 -0.16
N ALA A 243 9.27 11.80 -0.58
CA ALA A 243 7.96 11.40 -0.10
C ALA A 243 6.88 11.65 -1.15
N ALA A 244 5.71 11.03 -0.96
CA ALA A 244 4.53 11.28 -1.76
C ALA A 244 3.33 11.66 -0.88
N VAL A 245 2.59 12.69 -1.29
CA VAL A 245 1.37 13.13 -0.60
C VAL A 245 0.21 13.14 -1.58
N GLY A 246 -0.89 12.51 -1.20
CA GLY A 246 -2.11 12.44 -1.98
C GLY A 246 -3.04 11.34 -1.48
N ASP A 247 -4.06 11.03 -2.28
CA ASP A 247 -5.01 9.96 -2.01
C ASP A 247 -4.48 8.59 -2.49
N ILE A 248 -3.29 8.25 -2.01
CA ILE A 248 -2.59 7.05 -2.41
C ILE A 248 -3.13 5.87 -1.62
N ALA A 249 -3.84 4.96 -2.30
CA ALA A 249 -4.33 3.74 -1.68
C ALA A 249 -3.18 2.84 -1.20
N ILE A 250 -3.27 2.40 0.06
CA ILE A 250 -2.36 1.44 0.69
C ILE A 250 -2.73 0.04 0.19
N VAL A 251 -1.89 -0.54 -0.66
CA VAL A 251 -2.08 -1.89 -1.21
C VAL A 251 -0.83 -2.75 -0.98
N PRO A 252 -0.97 -4.08 -0.83
CA PRO A 252 0.15 -4.96 -0.50
C PRO A 252 1.33 -4.91 -1.49
N SER A 253 1.09 -4.61 -2.78
CA SER A 253 2.14 -4.45 -3.77
C SER A 253 3.00 -3.22 -3.52
N ARG A 254 2.39 -2.09 -3.11
CA ARG A 254 3.08 -0.83 -2.82
C ARG A 254 3.74 -0.85 -1.44
N SER A 255 3.11 -1.46 -0.44
CA SER A 255 3.67 -1.56 0.92
C SER A 255 4.95 -2.42 1.01
N LYS A 256 5.28 -3.18 -0.04
CA LYS A 256 6.56 -3.88 -0.15
C LYS A 256 7.70 -2.99 -0.64
N LEU A 257 7.36 -1.84 -1.25
CA LEU A 257 8.31 -0.94 -1.91
C LEU A 257 8.55 0.33 -1.09
N VAL A 258 7.53 0.82 -0.39
CA VAL A 258 7.57 2.04 0.42
C VAL A 258 6.81 1.85 1.73
N ASP A 259 7.25 2.57 2.75
CA ASP A 259 6.52 2.67 4.01
C ASP A 259 5.39 3.69 3.90
N PHE A 260 4.22 3.35 4.46
CA PHE A 260 3.05 4.22 4.50
C PHE A 260 2.82 4.77 5.91
N SER A 261 2.29 5.98 6.00
CA SER A 261 1.70 6.49 7.23
C SER A 261 0.48 5.66 7.65
N GLN A 262 -0.04 5.91 8.85
CA GLN A 262 -1.38 5.44 9.16
C GLN A 262 -2.40 6.05 8.19
N PRO A 263 -3.43 5.30 7.78
CA PRO A 263 -4.47 5.82 6.90
C PRO A 263 -5.25 6.92 7.63
N TYR A 264 -5.35 8.09 7.00
CA TYR A 264 -6.13 9.22 7.53
C TYR A 264 -7.58 9.24 7.00
N ALA A 265 -7.88 8.43 5.98
CA ALA A 265 -9.21 8.27 5.40
C ALA A 265 -9.47 6.79 5.10
N SER A 266 -10.69 6.32 5.38
CA SER A 266 -11.14 4.99 4.97
C SER A 266 -11.60 5.01 3.53
N THR A 267 -11.15 4.05 2.73
CA THR A 267 -11.54 3.90 1.32
C THR A 267 -12.36 2.63 1.13
N GLY A 268 -13.43 2.71 0.35
CA GLY A 268 -14.23 1.57 -0.08
C GLY A 268 -14.55 1.67 -1.57
N LEU A 269 -14.64 0.53 -2.25
CA LEU A 269 -15.09 0.46 -3.64
C LEU A 269 -16.61 0.32 -3.66
N VAL A 270 -17.26 1.20 -4.41
CA VAL A 270 -18.71 1.18 -4.63
C VAL A 270 -18.96 1.14 -6.14
N VAL A 271 -19.99 0.41 -6.54
CA VAL A 271 -20.44 0.34 -7.94
C VAL A 271 -21.55 1.35 -8.12
N VAL A 272 -21.40 2.25 -9.08
CA VAL A 272 -22.41 3.24 -9.46
C VAL A 272 -23.06 2.77 -10.75
N ILE A 273 -24.39 2.77 -10.79
CA ILE A 273 -25.20 2.31 -11.92
C ILE A 273 -26.20 3.42 -12.24
N PRO A 274 -26.46 3.74 -13.52
CA PRO A 274 -27.48 4.71 -13.88
C PRO A 274 -28.84 4.31 -13.28
N ALA A 275 -29.49 5.26 -12.61
CA ALA A 275 -30.86 5.08 -12.16
C ALA A 275 -31.79 5.20 -13.37
N ASN A 276 -32.57 4.16 -13.63
CA ASN A 276 -33.58 4.21 -14.68
C ASN A 276 -34.81 4.97 -14.17
N ASP A 277 -34.73 6.31 -14.16
CA ASP A 277 -35.85 7.18 -13.81
C ASP A 277 -36.82 7.25 -15.00
N ASP A 278 -37.61 6.20 -15.13
CA ASP A 278 -38.77 6.18 -16.02
C ASP A 278 -39.80 7.17 -15.47
N ASN A 279 -39.76 8.42 -15.95
CA ASN A 279 -40.61 9.54 -15.52
C ASN A 279 -42.05 9.10 -15.17
N ALA A 280 -42.36 9.10 -13.88
CA ALA A 280 -43.56 8.52 -13.31
C ALA A 280 -44.88 9.25 -13.64
N THR A 281 -44.80 10.36 -14.39
CA THR A 281 -45.90 11.31 -14.58
C THR A 281 -47.12 10.76 -15.33
N TRP A 282 -46.94 9.75 -16.19
CA TRP A 282 -48.03 9.17 -17.01
C TRP A 282 -48.17 7.65 -16.84
N ILE A 283 -47.73 7.10 -15.70
CA ILE A 283 -47.79 5.66 -15.44
C ILE A 283 -49.22 5.10 -15.56
N PHE A 284 -50.25 5.89 -15.25
CA PHE A 284 -51.66 5.46 -15.32
C PHE A 284 -52.19 5.21 -16.75
N LEU A 285 -51.54 5.74 -17.80
CA LEU A 285 -51.95 5.45 -19.19
C LEU A 285 -51.25 4.22 -19.79
N ARG A 286 -50.13 3.79 -19.21
CA ARG A 286 -49.33 2.62 -19.67
C ARG A 286 -50.06 1.26 -19.63
N PRO A 287 -51.01 0.96 -18.72
CA PRO A 287 -51.63 -0.35 -18.64
C PRO A 287 -52.42 -0.78 -19.89
N PHE A 288 -52.88 0.17 -20.70
CA PHE A 288 -53.55 -0.11 -21.96
C PHE A 288 -52.87 0.60 -23.12
N THR A 289 -52.77 -0.09 -24.27
CA THR A 289 -52.29 0.54 -25.50
C THR A 289 -53.27 1.62 -25.95
N SER A 290 -52.79 2.64 -26.67
CA SER A 290 -53.64 3.71 -27.19
C SER A 290 -54.80 3.18 -28.04
N ARG A 291 -54.59 2.06 -28.75
CA ARG A 291 -55.66 1.37 -29.50
C ARG A 291 -56.76 0.84 -28.57
N LEU A 292 -56.38 0.21 -27.46
CA LEU A 292 -57.32 -0.33 -26.46
C LEU A 292 -58.12 0.81 -25.81
N TRP A 293 -57.46 1.91 -25.45
CA TRP A 293 -58.14 3.12 -24.97
C TRP A 293 -59.19 3.65 -25.96
N CYS A 294 -58.88 3.69 -27.25
CA CYS A 294 -59.85 4.04 -28.29
C CYS A 294 -61.01 3.04 -28.37
N VAL A 295 -60.75 1.74 -28.30
CA VAL A 295 -61.79 0.70 -28.29
C VAL A 295 -62.71 0.84 -27.09
N VAL A 296 -62.18 1.14 -25.91
CA VAL A 296 -62.98 1.42 -24.71
C VAL A 296 -63.86 2.64 -24.94
N LEU A 297 -63.29 3.76 -25.40
CA LEU A 297 -64.07 4.97 -25.65
C LEU A 297 -65.21 4.73 -26.67
N VAL A 298 -64.92 3.98 -27.74
CA VAL A 298 -65.93 3.63 -28.76
C VAL A 298 -67.00 2.69 -28.19
N SER A 299 -66.64 1.70 -27.36
CA SER A 299 -67.63 0.78 -26.77
C SER A 299 -68.59 1.50 -25.82
N PHE A 300 -68.11 2.50 -25.06
CA PHE A 300 -68.97 3.40 -24.27
C PHE A 300 -70.00 4.14 -25.14
N LEU A 301 -69.59 4.64 -26.31
CA LEU A 301 -70.48 5.32 -27.25
C LEU A 301 -71.53 4.37 -27.83
N VAL A 302 -71.12 3.18 -28.27
CA VAL A 302 -72.03 2.17 -28.83
C VAL A 302 -73.12 1.78 -27.83
N ILE A 303 -72.74 1.54 -26.58
CA ILE A 303 -73.68 1.12 -25.54
C ILE A 303 -74.61 2.26 -25.14
N ALA A 304 -74.09 3.49 -25.10
CA ALA A 304 -74.91 4.67 -24.92
C ALA A 304 -76.02 4.76 -26.00
N VAL A 305 -75.68 4.48 -27.27
CA VAL A 305 -76.66 4.50 -28.38
C VAL A 305 -77.69 3.39 -28.21
N VAL A 306 -77.24 2.17 -27.87
CA VAL A 306 -78.13 1.00 -27.70
C VAL A 306 -79.14 1.23 -26.57
N ILE A 307 -78.68 1.74 -25.42
CA ILE A 307 -79.54 2.05 -24.28
C ILE A 307 -80.51 3.19 -24.64
N TRP A 308 -80.02 4.22 -25.33
CA TRP A 308 -80.87 5.31 -25.80
C TRP A 308 -81.98 4.79 -26.72
N ILE A 309 -81.71 3.92 -27.70
CA ILE A 309 -82.75 3.35 -28.58
C ILE A 309 -83.82 2.59 -27.77
N LEU A 310 -83.38 1.83 -26.76
CA LEU A 310 -84.27 0.99 -25.95
C LEU A 310 -85.10 1.79 -24.93
N GLU A 311 -84.54 2.84 -24.34
CA GLU A 311 -85.21 3.66 -23.31
C GLU A 311 -85.93 4.88 -23.87
N HIS A 312 -85.50 5.44 -25.01
CA HIS A 312 -86.11 6.64 -25.61
C HIS A 312 -87.62 6.48 -25.91
N ARG A 313 -88.05 5.25 -26.23
CA ARG A 313 -89.47 4.97 -26.50
C ARG A 313 -90.32 4.91 -25.23
N ILE A 314 -89.75 4.62 -24.08
CA ILE A 314 -90.49 4.23 -22.86
C ILE A 314 -90.28 5.23 -21.72
N ASN A 315 -89.09 5.78 -21.57
CA ASN A 315 -88.71 6.64 -20.46
C ASN A 315 -88.77 8.13 -20.85
N GLU A 316 -89.48 8.92 -20.05
CA GLU A 316 -89.62 10.38 -20.21
C GLU A 316 -88.31 11.12 -19.93
N ASP A 317 -87.43 10.56 -19.07
CA ASP A 317 -86.15 11.18 -18.68
C ASP A 317 -85.14 11.26 -19.83
N PHE A 318 -85.29 10.39 -20.83
CA PHE A 318 -84.48 10.37 -22.06
C PHE A 318 -85.10 11.21 -23.20
N ARG A 319 -86.13 12.01 -22.92
CA ARG A 319 -86.81 12.90 -23.88
C ARG A 319 -86.43 14.37 -23.64
N GLY A 320 -86.31 15.15 -24.71
CA GLY A 320 -85.89 16.56 -24.65
C GLY A 320 -85.29 17.09 -25.97
N PRO A 321 -84.80 18.33 -26.02
CA PRO A 321 -84.12 18.87 -27.21
C PRO A 321 -82.84 18.06 -27.54
N PRO A 322 -82.44 17.96 -28.82
CA PRO A 322 -81.42 17.01 -29.29
C PRO A 322 -80.06 17.15 -28.57
N ARG A 323 -79.68 18.38 -28.18
CA ARG A 323 -78.46 18.62 -27.40
C ARG A 323 -78.51 18.06 -25.98
N ARG A 324 -79.69 18.05 -25.35
CA ARG A 324 -79.89 17.51 -23.99
C ARG A 324 -79.89 15.99 -24.01
N GLN A 325 -80.49 15.37 -25.02
CA GLN A 325 -80.51 13.91 -25.18
C GLN A 325 -79.11 13.32 -25.36
N LEU A 326 -78.27 13.94 -26.19
CA LEU A 326 -76.89 13.50 -26.39
C LEU A 326 -76.08 13.62 -25.08
N SER A 327 -76.31 14.69 -24.31
CA SER A 327 -75.67 14.88 -23.01
C SER A 327 -76.13 13.82 -21.99
N THR A 328 -77.43 13.54 -21.88
CA THR A 328 -77.95 12.52 -20.96
C THR A 328 -77.46 11.13 -21.33
N MET A 329 -77.43 10.79 -22.62
CA MET A 329 -76.92 9.51 -23.11
C MET A 329 -75.43 9.29 -22.80
N LEU A 330 -74.59 10.30 -23.05
CA LEU A 330 -73.15 10.23 -22.75
C LEU A 330 -72.88 10.22 -21.24
N LEU A 331 -73.61 11.04 -20.49
CA LEU A 331 -73.51 11.08 -19.02
C LEU A 331 -73.97 9.77 -18.39
N PHE A 332 -75.04 9.15 -18.89
CA PHE A 332 -75.53 7.86 -18.41
C PHE A 332 -74.48 6.77 -18.59
N SER A 333 -73.94 6.64 -19.81
CA SER A 333 -72.90 5.66 -20.13
C SER A 333 -71.61 5.89 -19.32
N PHE A 334 -71.17 7.14 -19.18
CA PHE A 334 -70.00 7.48 -18.36
C PHE A 334 -70.24 7.26 -16.85
N SER A 335 -71.45 7.48 -16.35
CA SER A 335 -71.79 7.31 -14.93
C SER A 335 -71.79 5.83 -14.50
N THR A 336 -71.96 4.89 -15.44
CA THR A 336 -71.80 3.46 -15.18
C THR A 336 -70.37 3.09 -14.74
N LEU A 337 -69.35 3.82 -15.18
CA LEU A 337 -67.95 3.62 -14.76
C LEU A 337 -67.73 3.94 -13.28
N PHE A 338 -68.40 4.97 -12.77
CA PHE A 338 -68.20 5.48 -11.42
C PHE A 338 -69.19 4.91 -10.40
N LYS A 339 -69.94 3.86 -10.78
CA LYS A 339 -71.00 3.24 -9.97
C LYS A 339 -72.01 4.25 -9.41
N ARG A 340 -72.23 5.36 -10.12
CA ARG A 340 -73.17 6.42 -9.74
C ARG A 340 -74.36 6.36 -10.69
N ASN A 341 -75.21 5.37 -10.53
CA ASN A 341 -76.41 5.26 -11.37
C ASN A 341 -77.41 6.32 -10.90
N GLN A 342 -77.57 7.38 -11.68
CA GLN A 342 -78.44 8.51 -11.36
C GLN A 342 -79.87 8.34 -11.90
N GLU A 343 -80.11 7.35 -12.77
CA GLU A 343 -81.38 7.17 -13.50
C GLU A 343 -81.77 5.67 -13.54
N ASP A 344 -83.03 5.38 -13.27
CA ASP A 344 -83.58 4.01 -13.27
C ASP A 344 -83.98 3.58 -14.69
N THR A 345 -83.48 2.44 -15.17
CA THR A 345 -83.90 1.85 -16.45
C THR A 345 -85.22 1.10 -16.29
N ILE A 346 -86.24 1.47 -17.07
CA ILE A 346 -87.61 0.94 -17.00
C ILE A 346 -87.75 -0.30 -17.89
N SER A 347 -86.99 -0.41 -18.98
CA SER A 347 -87.10 -1.51 -19.96
C SER A 347 -86.39 -2.78 -19.52
N ASN A 348 -87.10 -3.93 -19.57
CA ASN A 348 -86.53 -5.25 -19.26
C ASN A 348 -85.37 -5.64 -20.20
N LEU A 349 -85.42 -5.23 -21.47
CA LEU A 349 -84.34 -5.47 -22.44
C LEU A 349 -83.13 -4.58 -22.16
N ALA A 350 -83.35 -3.29 -21.83
CA ALA A 350 -82.27 -2.39 -21.46
C ALA A 350 -81.56 -2.87 -20.19
N ARG A 351 -82.32 -3.39 -19.20
CA ARG A 351 -81.79 -3.98 -17.97
C ARG A 351 -80.85 -5.17 -18.25
N LEU A 352 -81.22 -6.06 -19.17
CA LEU A 352 -80.35 -7.18 -19.56
C LEU A 352 -79.05 -6.69 -20.21
N VAL A 353 -79.14 -5.76 -21.16
CA VAL A 353 -77.98 -5.15 -21.81
C VAL A 353 -77.07 -4.47 -20.79
N MET A 354 -77.65 -3.77 -19.81
CA MET A 354 -76.93 -3.14 -18.71
C MET A 354 -76.20 -4.14 -17.82
N ILE A 355 -76.81 -5.28 -17.48
CA ILE A 355 -76.16 -6.34 -16.68
C ILE A 355 -74.92 -6.88 -17.41
N VAL A 356 -75.04 -7.17 -18.71
CA VAL A 356 -73.90 -7.64 -19.53
C VAL A 356 -72.81 -6.57 -19.63
N TRP A 357 -73.20 -5.30 -19.79
CA TRP A 357 -72.26 -4.19 -19.84
C TRP A 357 -71.50 -4.00 -18.53
N LEU A 358 -72.20 -4.03 -17.39
CA LEU A 358 -71.58 -3.93 -16.07
C LEU A 358 -70.62 -5.10 -15.80
N PHE A 359 -70.94 -6.30 -16.29
CA PHE A 359 -70.04 -7.45 -16.23
C PHE A 359 -68.75 -7.21 -17.05
N LEU A 360 -68.87 -6.72 -18.29
CA LEU A 360 -67.71 -6.36 -19.11
C LEU A 360 -66.85 -5.25 -18.47
N LEU A 361 -67.49 -4.24 -17.88
CA LEU A 361 -66.83 -3.15 -17.18
C LEU A 361 -66.07 -3.65 -15.93
N MET A 362 -66.65 -4.60 -15.19
CA MET A 362 -65.98 -5.27 -14.08
C MET A 362 -64.72 -6.01 -14.56
N VAL A 363 -64.79 -6.76 -15.65
CA VAL A 363 -63.61 -7.45 -16.22
C VAL A 363 -62.56 -6.44 -16.69
N LEU A 364 -62.96 -5.34 -17.33
CA LEU A 364 -62.06 -4.31 -17.82
C LEU A 364 -61.33 -3.58 -16.68
N THR A 365 -62.05 -3.20 -15.63
CA THR A 365 -61.47 -2.57 -14.44
C THR A 365 -60.53 -3.52 -13.70
N ALA A 366 -60.90 -4.81 -13.57
CA ALA A 366 -60.04 -5.84 -12.98
C ALA A 366 -58.76 -6.09 -13.80
N SER A 367 -58.84 -6.07 -15.13
CA SER A 367 -57.68 -6.22 -16.01
C SER A 367 -56.76 -5.00 -15.94
N TYR A 368 -57.33 -3.79 -15.90
CA TYR A 368 -56.57 -2.55 -15.73
C TYR A 368 -55.80 -2.56 -14.41
N THR A 369 -56.46 -2.89 -13.30
CA THR A 369 -55.81 -2.93 -11.98
C THR A 369 -54.75 -4.01 -11.94
N ALA A 370 -55.01 -5.21 -12.47
CA ALA A 370 -54.02 -6.29 -12.53
C ALA A 370 -52.76 -5.88 -13.33
N ASN A 371 -52.93 -5.25 -14.50
CA ASN A 371 -51.79 -4.84 -15.32
C ASN A 371 -51.02 -3.67 -14.69
N LEU A 372 -51.73 -2.69 -14.11
CA LEU A 372 -51.10 -1.61 -13.35
C LEU A 372 -50.30 -2.16 -12.17
N THR A 373 -50.85 -3.11 -11.41
CA THR A 373 -50.12 -3.76 -10.31
C THR A 373 -48.90 -4.51 -10.80
N SER A 374 -48.99 -5.23 -11.93
CA SER A 374 -47.84 -5.93 -12.50
C SER A 374 -46.71 -4.95 -12.87
N ILE A 375 -47.04 -3.84 -13.54
CA ILE A 375 -46.07 -2.80 -13.89
C ILE A 375 -45.39 -2.22 -12.63
N LEU A 376 -46.18 -1.89 -11.60
CA LEU A 376 -45.64 -1.36 -10.34
C LEU A 376 -44.76 -2.37 -9.60
N THR A 377 -45.11 -3.66 -9.65
CA THR A 377 -44.27 -4.71 -9.04
C THR A 377 -42.96 -4.92 -9.78
N VAL A 378 -42.93 -4.79 -11.11
CA VAL A 378 -41.70 -4.93 -11.91
C VAL A 378 -40.75 -3.76 -11.66
N GLN A 379 -41.27 -2.53 -11.52
CA GLN A 379 -40.44 -1.37 -11.21
C GLN A 379 -39.85 -1.41 -9.80
N GLN A 380 -40.47 -2.15 -8.87
CA GLN A 380 -39.95 -2.39 -7.53
C GLN A 380 -38.93 -3.54 -7.46
N LEU A 381 -38.70 -4.27 -8.56
CA LEU A 381 -37.64 -5.25 -8.59
C LEU A 381 -36.30 -4.51 -8.47
N PRO A 382 -35.46 -4.87 -7.49
CA PRO A 382 -34.14 -4.26 -7.36
C PRO A 382 -33.38 -4.44 -8.67
N SER A 383 -32.57 -3.43 -9.03
CA SER A 383 -31.69 -3.48 -10.19
C SER A 383 -30.97 -4.82 -10.28
N ALA A 384 -30.78 -5.35 -11.50
CA ALA A 384 -30.19 -6.68 -11.75
C ALA A 384 -28.84 -6.93 -11.02
N ILE A 385 -28.16 -5.86 -10.62
CA ILE A 385 -26.95 -5.89 -9.83
C ILE A 385 -27.29 -5.42 -8.41
N THR A 386 -27.42 -6.37 -7.48
CA THR A 386 -27.62 -6.10 -6.05
C THR A 386 -26.33 -6.19 -5.24
N GLY A 387 -25.28 -6.81 -5.82
CA GLY A 387 -24.00 -6.99 -5.15
C GLY A 387 -22.91 -7.51 -6.09
N ILE A 388 -21.75 -7.81 -5.51
CA ILE A 388 -20.56 -8.21 -6.25
C ILE A 388 -20.70 -9.55 -6.95
N ASP A 389 -21.44 -10.49 -6.36
CA ASP A 389 -21.66 -11.81 -6.96
C ASP A 389 -22.56 -11.72 -8.19
N SER A 390 -23.61 -10.89 -8.14
CA SER A 390 -24.43 -10.58 -9.31
C SER A 390 -23.64 -9.87 -10.41
N LEU A 391 -22.72 -8.97 -10.03
CA LEU A 391 -21.83 -8.31 -10.98
C LEU A 391 -20.86 -9.28 -11.66
N ARG A 392 -20.38 -10.28 -10.91
CA ARG A 392 -19.48 -11.33 -11.41
C ARG A 392 -20.19 -12.25 -12.41
N ALA A 393 -21.43 -12.63 -12.09
CA ALA A 393 -22.25 -13.48 -12.95
C ALA A 393 -22.78 -12.76 -14.20
N SER A 394 -22.91 -11.43 -14.15
CA SER A 394 -23.31 -10.59 -15.29
C SER A 394 -22.22 -10.51 -16.36
N GLU A 395 -22.59 -10.21 -17.61
CA GLU A 395 -21.66 -9.92 -18.72
C GLU A 395 -21.48 -8.41 -18.99
N VAL A 396 -22.11 -7.55 -18.19
CA VAL A 396 -22.09 -6.09 -18.37
C VAL A 396 -20.66 -5.54 -18.26
N PRO A 397 -20.25 -4.59 -19.14
CA PRO A 397 -18.95 -3.92 -19.04
C PRO A 397 -18.87 -3.06 -17.78
N ILE A 398 -17.68 -3.01 -17.17
CA ILE A 398 -17.42 -2.32 -15.90
C ILE A 398 -16.38 -1.23 -16.16
N GLY A 399 -16.79 0.02 -15.99
CA GLY A 399 -15.89 1.16 -15.98
C GLY A 399 -15.04 1.22 -14.71
N TYR A 400 -13.75 1.49 -14.82
CA TYR A 400 -12.87 1.67 -13.66
C TYR A 400 -11.89 2.84 -13.88
N GLN A 401 -11.40 3.44 -12.81
CA GLN A 401 -10.42 4.52 -12.89
C GLN A 401 -9.05 4.01 -13.35
N ALA A 402 -8.59 4.51 -14.49
CA ALA A 402 -7.27 4.17 -15.01
C ALA A 402 -6.13 4.70 -14.12
N GLY A 403 -4.98 4.01 -14.14
CA GLY A 403 -3.79 4.38 -13.36
C GLY A 403 -3.86 4.08 -11.85
N THR A 404 -4.98 3.52 -11.37
CA THR A 404 -5.21 3.17 -9.96
C THR A 404 -5.13 1.67 -9.69
N PHE A 405 -5.23 1.29 -8.41
CA PHE A 405 -5.21 -0.12 -7.98
C PHE A 405 -6.48 -0.90 -8.36
N THR A 406 -7.55 -0.22 -8.80
CA THR A 406 -8.86 -0.83 -9.05
C THR A 406 -8.80 -1.92 -10.12
N LEU A 407 -7.98 -1.76 -11.16
CA LEU A 407 -7.81 -2.79 -12.21
C LEU A 407 -7.28 -4.10 -11.64
N GLU A 408 -6.18 -4.01 -10.87
CA GLU A 408 -5.55 -5.17 -10.24
C GLU A 408 -6.50 -5.82 -9.24
N TYR A 409 -7.22 -5.01 -8.45
CA TYR A 409 -8.19 -5.52 -7.49
C TYR A 409 -9.36 -6.25 -8.17
N LEU A 410 -9.98 -5.66 -9.20
CA LEU A 410 -11.08 -6.28 -9.95
C LEU A 410 -10.63 -7.57 -10.65
N THR A 411 -9.42 -7.60 -11.19
CA THR A 411 -8.89 -8.77 -11.91
C THR A 411 -8.47 -9.89 -10.95
N TYR A 412 -7.58 -9.59 -10.00
CA TYR A 412 -6.93 -10.61 -9.18
C TYR A 412 -7.70 -10.96 -7.91
N SER A 413 -8.34 -9.99 -7.27
CA SER A 413 -9.09 -10.23 -6.02
C SER A 413 -10.53 -10.64 -6.29
N LEU A 414 -11.17 -10.06 -7.31
CA LEU A 414 -12.58 -10.33 -7.62
C LEU A 414 -12.81 -11.30 -8.79
N GLY A 415 -11.75 -11.63 -9.55
CA GLY A 415 -11.80 -12.61 -10.64
C GLY A 415 -12.58 -12.12 -11.87
N MET A 416 -12.70 -10.80 -12.07
CA MET A 416 -13.40 -10.24 -13.22
C MET A 416 -12.57 -10.39 -14.50
N ALA A 417 -13.24 -10.75 -15.61
CA ALA A 417 -12.58 -10.88 -16.90
C ALA A 417 -12.08 -9.52 -17.42
N ARG A 418 -10.80 -9.43 -17.80
CA ARG A 418 -10.20 -8.18 -18.31
C ARG A 418 -10.91 -7.61 -19.54
N SER A 419 -11.52 -8.45 -20.37
CA SER A 419 -12.29 -8.03 -21.55
C SER A 419 -13.52 -7.19 -21.21
N ARG A 420 -14.03 -7.28 -19.97
CA ARG A 420 -15.18 -6.49 -19.50
C ARG A 420 -14.77 -5.17 -18.84
N LEU A 421 -13.48 -5.00 -18.52
CA LEU A 421 -13.00 -3.84 -17.79
C LEU A 421 -12.66 -2.72 -18.76
N VAL A 422 -13.35 -1.60 -18.64
CA VAL A 422 -13.16 -0.42 -19.51
C VAL A 422 -12.46 0.67 -18.69
N PRO A 423 -11.25 1.11 -19.09
CA PRO A 423 -10.58 2.22 -18.43
C PRO A 423 -11.36 3.52 -18.66
N LEU A 424 -11.51 4.31 -17.60
CA LEU A 424 -12.05 5.66 -17.61
C LEU A 424 -10.94 6.63 -17.17
N ASP A 425 -10.53 7.51 -18.07
CA ASP A 425 -9.39 8.42 -17.89
C ASP A 425 -9.84 9.87 -17.64
N SER A 426 -11.01 10.26 -18.14
CA SER A 426 -11.53 11.64 -18.08
C SER A 426 -12.92 11.73 -17.47
N THR A 427 -13.25 12.91 -16.93
CA THR A 427 -14.59 13.18 -16.35
C THR A 427 -15.71 13.01 -17.37
N GLU A 428 -15.45 13.34 -18.64
CA GLU A 428 -16.41 13.17 -19.74
C GLU A 428 -16.72 11.69 -20.01
N GLU A 429 -15.73 10.81 -19.89
CA GLU A 429 -15.94 9.37 -20.02
C GLU A 429 -16.79 8.80 -18.88
N TYR A 430 -16.60 9.30 -17.65
CA TYR A 430 -17.47 8.96 -16.52
C TYR A 430 -18.92 9.39 -16.77
N GLU A 431 -19.13 10.62 -17.23
CA GLU A 431 -20.47 11.14 -17.54
C GLU A 431 -21.14 10.34 -18.67
N LYS A 432 -20.38 10.01 -19.72
CA LYS A 432 -20.86 9.19 -20.84
C LYS A 432 -21.20 7.76 -20.42
N ALA A 433 -20.48 7.19 -19.47
CA ALA A 433 -20.73 5.84 -18.97
C ALA A 433 -21.95 5.76 -18.02
N LEU A 434 -22.36 6.89 -17.44
CA LEU A 434 -23.47 6.97 -16.46
C LEU A 434 -24.75 7.61 -17.04
N LYS A 435 -24.76 7.96 -18.32
CA LYS A 435 -25.94 8.36 -19.10
C LYS A 435 -26.48 7.17 -19.86
#